data_AF-A0AAP1Y9W9-F1
#
_entry.id   AF-A0AAP1Y9W9-F1
#
_cell.length_a   1.000
_cell.length_b   1.000
_cell.length_c   1.000
_cell.angle_alpha   90.00
_cell.angle_beta   90.00
_cell.angle_gamma   90.00
#
_symmetry.space_group_name_H-M   'P 1'
#
loop_
_entity.id
_entity.type
_entity.pdbx_description
1 polymer ?
#
loop_
_entity_poly.entity_id
_entity_poly.type
_entity_poly.pdbx_seq_one_letter_code
_entity_poly.pdbx_strand_id
1 'polypeptide(L)'
;MMATPQVLLALGIDWVTRRRGGIEPPVMTAPPVQTDSLEDELADEPDDLPDVPLRYGEQARFKQLVLIVDAARSEVTRSFYDKAKRTIEAYVGVETGRDGSGAAMVSAVELAKEDAPYVVLPDEMLTVFVSNDGVWSGFRIGDDTFRFRHGAITRMQLTHVIPVRWKGGYMVKFWFDVPKRNSKDDCGPHSTRFYLAADYSGRRSRTLTHACREIASVLGVAFDFDKTGDD
;
A
#
# COMPACT_ATOMS: atom_id res chain seq x y z
N MET A 1 48.71 7.01 -28.78
CA MET A 1 49.77 7.54 -27.91
C MET A 1 49.17 7.67 -26.52
N MET A 2 49.69 6.87 -25.58
CA MET A 2 49.20 6.78 -24.19
C MET A 2 49.58 8.03 -23.38
N ALA A 3 48.76 8.39 -22.39
CA ALA A 3 49.25 8.92 -21.10
C ALA A 3 48.10 9.01 -20.08
N THR A 4 48.04 8.04 -19.17
CA THR A 4 47.58 8.21 -17.78
C THR A 4 48.64 8.97 -16.97
N PRO A 5 48.25 9.71 -15.92
CA PRO A 5 48.62 9.30 -14.54
C PRO A 5 47.45 9.53 -13.54
N GLN A 6 47.08 8.60 -12.66
CA GLN A 6 47.66 8.20 -11.36
C GLN A 6 47.44 9.17 -10.17
N VAL A 7 46.44 8.78 -9.35
CA VAL A 7 46.24 8.77 -7.88
C VAL A 7 47.29 9.45 -6.97
N LEU A 8 46.80 10.15 -5.93
CA LEU A 8 47.36 10.06 -4.56
C LEU A 8 46.37 10.51 -3.46
N LEU A 9 46.17 9.61 -2.49
CA LEU A 9 45.50 9.76 -1.19
C LEU A 9 46.42 10.45 -0.18
N ALA A 10 45.86 11.29 0.71
CA ALA A 10 46.39 11.64 2.04
C ALA A 10 45.30 12.42 2.81
N LEU A 11 44.72 11.94 3.92
CA LEU A 11 45.21 11.72 5.31
C LEU A 11 44.69 12.82 6.25
N GLY A 12 44.10 12.41 7.38
CA GLY A 12 43.72 13.34 8.45
C GLY A 12 42.90 12.70 9.57
N ILE A 13 43.43 11.65 10.21
CA ILE A 13 42.95 11.17 11.51
C ILE A 13 43.71 12.01 12.56
N ASP A 14 42.99 12.82 13.35
CA ASP A 14 43.56 13.45 14.53
C ASP A 14 43.25 12.61 15.77
N TRP A 15 44.32 12.30 16.50
CA TRP A 15 44.36 11.41 17.65
C TRP A 15 44.89 12.25 18.80
N VAL A 16 44.02 12.64 19.74
CA VAL A 16 44.47 13.28 20.99
C VAL A 16 44.32 12.30 22.14
N THR A 17 45.46 11.75 22.53
CA THR A 17 45.67 11.07 23.81
C THR A 17 45.91 12.10 24.92
N ARG A 18 45.26 11.94 26.08
CA ARG A 18 45.85 12.35 27.36
C ARG A 18 45.44 11.40 28.52
N ARG A 19 46.47 10.72 29.04
CA ARG A 19 46.64 9.98 30.31
C ARG A 19 46.20 10.81 31.54
N ARG A 20 45.96 10.33 32.77
CA ARG A 20 45.95 9.04 33.51
C ARG A 20 45.56 9.41 34.96
N GLY A 21 44.81 8.56 35.67
CA GLY A 21 44.62 8.67 37.12
C GLY A 21 43.60 7.66 37.61
N GLY A 22 44.06 6.57 38.22
CA GLY A 22 43.23 5.43 38.63
C GLY A 22 42.69 5.54 40.05
N ILE A 23 41.63 4.77 40.31
CA ILE A 23 41.17 4.20 41.59
C ILE A 23 40.47 2.87 41.22
N GLU A 24 40.73 1.80 41.99
CA GLU A 24 40.19 0.44 41.88
C GLU A 24 38.65 0.34 42.15
N PRO A 25 37.99 -0.78 41.82
CA PRO A 25 36.55 -0.83 41.55
C PRO A 25 35.69 -1.21 42.78
N PRO A 26 34.38 -0.91 42.75
CA PRO A 26 33.41 -1.76 43.42
C PRO A 26 32.35 -2.30 42.44
N VAL A 27 32.31 -3.63 42.36
CA VAL A 27 31.13 -4.51 42.40
C VAL A 27 29.80 -3.95 41.84
N MET A 28 29.51 -4.37 40.62
CA MET A 28 28.30 -5.11 40.22
C MET A 28 27.00 -4.87 41.01
N THR A 29 26.08 -4.09 40.43
CA THR A 29 24.73 -4.53 40.01
C THR A 29 24.03 -3.38 39.29
N ALA A 30 24.13 -3.33 37.96
CA ALA A 30 23.17 -2.59 37.16
C ALA A 30 21.98 -3.53 36.87
N PRO A 31 20.72 -3.07 37.02
CA PRO A 31 19.56 -3.87 36.64
C PRO A 31 19.67 -4.22 35.15
N PRO A 32 19.18 -5.40 34.72
CA PRO A 32 19.25 -5.79 33.32
C PRO A 32 18.54 -4.73 32.49
N VAL A 33 19.27 -4.16 31.53
CA VAL A 33 18.69 -3.43 30.41
C VAL A 33 17.71 -4.40 29.77
N GLN A 34 16.40 -4.11 29.91
CA GLN A 34 15.37 -4.78 29.15
C GLN A 34 15.72 -4.56 27.68
N THR A 35 16.25 -5.61 27.07
CA THR A 35 16.38 -5.73 25.64
C THR A 35 14.98 -6.05 25.14
N ASP A 36 14.15 -5.01 25.02
CA ASP A 36 12.95 -5.04 24.17
C ASP A 36 13.40 -5.09 22.70
N SER A 37 14.02 -6.20 22.33
CA SER A 37 14.32 -6.56 20.95
C SER A 37 14.09 -8.05 20.78
N LEU A 38 12.86 -8.43 21.11
CA LEU A 38 12.15 -9.56 20.53
C LEU A 38 10.92 -8.99 19.79
N GLU A 39 11.18 -8.12 18.82
CA GLU A 39 10.15 -7.75 17.85
C GLU A 39 10.24 -8.69 16.66
N ASP A 40 9.26 -9.59 16.61
CA ASP A 40 8.75 -10.30 15.44
C ASP A 40 9.76 -11.12 14.63
N GLU A 41 10.13 -12.27 15.19
CA GLU A 41 10.24 -13.47 14.36
C GLU A 41 8.88 -13.62 13.66
N LEU A 42 8.85 -13.38 12.34
CA LEU A 42 7.66 -13.47 11.50
C LEU A 42 7.18 -14.93 11.46
N ALA A 43 6.48 -15.36 12.51
CA ALA A 43 5.56 -16.46 12.38
C ALA A 43 4.52 -16.05 11.35
N ASP A 44 4.29 -16.92 10.35
CA ASP A 44 3.12 -16.93 9.50
C ASP A 44 1.87 -17.18 10.36
N GLU A 45 1.56 -16.27 11.29
CA GLU A 45 0.25 -16.25 11.93
C GLU A 45 -0.78 -16.04 10.81
N PRO A 46 -1.86 -16.85 10.80
CA PRO A 46 -2.98 -16.56 9.91
C PRO A 46 -3.40 -15.11 10.13
N ASP A 47 -3.75 -14.44 9.04
CA ASP A 47 -4.19 -13.05 9.03
C ASP A 47 -5.47 -12.97 9.89
N ASP A 48 -5.35 -12.81 11.21
CA ASP A 48 -6.43 -12.86 12.20
C ASP A 48 -7.36 -11.63 12.13
N LEU A 49 -7.25 -10.85 11.06
CA LEU A 49 -8.18 -9.78 10.77
C LEU A 49 -9.48 -10.39 10.21
N PRO A 50 -10.65 -10.06 10.80
CA PRO A 50 -11.91 -10.56 10.31
C PRO A 50 -12.19 -10.03 8.91
N ASP A 51 -12.76 -10.88 8.05
CA ASP A 51 -13.21 -10.50 6.72
C ASP A 51 -14.10 -9.26 6.78
N VAL A 52 -13.88 -8.33 5.85
CA VAL A 52 -14.74 -7.15 5.77
C VAL A 52 -16.10 -7.56 5.18
N PRO A 53 -17.23 -7.22 5.85
CA PRO A 53 -18.55 -7.59 5.37
C PRO A 53 -18.83 -7.06 3.96
N LEU A 54 -19.27 -7.94 3.06
CA LEU A 54 -19.80 -7.54 1.76
C LEU A 54 -21.20 -6.96 1.94
N ARG A 55 -21.39 -5.71 1.54
CA ARG A 55 -22.64 -4.97 1.64
C ARG A 55 -23.33 -4.92 0.29
N TYR A 56 -24.65 -4.97 0.30
CA TYR A 56 -25.48 -4.89 -0.91
C TYR A 56 -26.21 -3.55 -0.92
N GLY A 57 -25.81 -2.70 -1.85
CA GLY A 57 -26.50 -1.46 -2.17
C GLY A 57 -27.49 -1.65 -3.32
N GLU A 58 -28.16 -0.56 -3.66
CA GLU A 58 -29.18 -0.51 -4.71
C GLU A 58 -28.58 -0.85 -6.09
N GLN A 59 -27.43 -0.27 -6.43
CA GLN A 59 -26.80 -0.43 -7.74
C GLN A 59 -25.55 -1.31 -7.73
N ALA A 60 -24.95 -1.55 -6.56
CA ALA A 60 -23.71 -2.31 -6.44
C ALA A 60 -23.60 -3.05 -5.12
N ARG A 61 -22.81 -4.13 -5.14
CA ARG A 61 -22.24 -4.74 -3.95
C ARG A 61 -20.87 -4.11 -3.67
N PHE A 62 -20.54 -3.87 -2.40
CA PHE A 62 -19.36 -3.12 -2.03
C PHE A 62 -18.79 -3.52 -0.66
N LYS A 63 -17.52 -3.18 -0.44
CA LYS A 63 -16.85 -3.23 0.87
C LYS A 63 -16.24 -1.85 1.17
N GLN A 64 -16.25 -1.46 2.45
CA GLN A 64 -15.56 -0.26 2.95
C GLN A 64 -14.30 -0.68 3.69
N LEU A 65 -13.16 -0.17 3.24
CA LEU A 65 -11.85 -0.66 3.65
C LEU A 65 -11.02 0.47 4.26
N VAL A 66 -10.42 0.17 5.40
CA VAL A 66 -9.35 0.97 5.99
C VAL A 66 -8.02 0.38 5.52
N LEU A 67 -7.27 1.11 4.69
CA LEU A 67 -6.01 0.57 4.12
C LEU A 67 -4.90 0.45 5.16
N ILE A 68 -4.84 1.40 6.11
CA ILE A 68 -3.93 1.39 7.25
C ILE A 68 -4.61 1.98 8.49
N VAL A 69 -4.18 1.54 9.68
CA VAL A 69 -4.83 1.89 10.96
C VAL A 69 -4.15 3.03 11.74
N ASP A 70 -3.21 3.77 11.15
CA ASP A 70 -2.52 4.89 11.80
C ASP A 70 -2.87 6.27 11.18
N ALA A 71 -2.25 7.33 11.69
CA ALA A 71 -2.55 8.71 11.33
C ALA A 71 -2.33 9.05 9.84
N ALA A 72 -1.56 8.25 9.09
CA ALA A 72 -1.36 8.46 7.66
C ALA A 72 -2.53 7.93 6.79
N ARG A 73 -3.59 7.38 7.41
CA ARG A 73 -4.69 6.69 6.72
C ARG A 73 -5.28 7.49 5.56
N SER A 74 -5.65 8.76 5.75
CA SER A 74 -6.26 9.56 4.69
C SER A 74 -5.32 9.77 3.50
N GLU A 75 -4.03 10.01 3.76
CA GLU A 75 -3.02 10.19 2.71
C GLU A 75 -2.80 8.90 1.93
N VAL A 76 -2.73 7.75 2.61
CA VAL A 76 -2.55 6.45 1.97
C VAL A 76 -3.78 6.04 1.15
N THR A 77 -4.98 6.22 1.70
CA THR A 77 -6.25 5.94 1.02
C THR A 77 -6.40 6.82 -0.23
N ARG A 78 -6.11 8.13 -0.12
CA ARG A 78 -6.13 9.05 -1.27
C ARG A 78 -5.08 8.69 -2.31
N SER A 79 -3.85 8.41 -1.87
CA SER A 79 -2.74 8.01 -2.75
C SER A 79 -3.06 6.73 -3.51
N PHE A 80 -3.65 5.74 -2.85
CA PHE A 80 -4.14 4.53 -3.51
C PHE A 80 -5.18 4.87 -4.57
N TYR A 81 -6.23 5.63 -4.21
CA TYR A 81 -7.33 5.98 -5.11
C TYR A 81 -6.83 6.70 -6.38
N ASP A 82 -6.07 7.79 -6.21
CA ASP A 82 -5.61 8.61 -7.34
C ASP A 82 -4.64 7.83 -8.24
N LYS A 83 -3.74 7.02 -7.65
CA LYS A 83 -2.78 6.22 -8.42
C LYS A 83 -3.43 5.02 -9.08
N ALA A 84 -4.39 4.36 -8.43
CA ALA A 84 -5.17 3.29 -9.03
C ALA A 84 -5.95 3.80 -10.24
N LYS A 85 -6.66 4.92 -10.09
CA LYS A 85 -7.38 5.59 -11.19
C LYS A 85 -6.45 5.86 -12.38
N ARG A 86 -5.35 6.57 -12.17
CA ARG A 86 -4.37 6.90 -13.22
C ARG A 86 -3.79 5.65 -13.89
N THR A 87 -3.54 4.61 -13.09
CA THR A 87 -2.97 3.33 -13.54
C THR A 87 -3.97 2.59 -14.43
N ILE A 88 -5.26 2.57 -14.06
CA ILE A 88 -6.35 1.93 -14.83
C ILE A 88 -6.66 2.73 -16.09
N GLU A 89 -6.71 4.07 -16.02
CA GLU A 89 -6.94 4.97 -17.16
C GLU A 89 -5.91 4.80 -18.28
N ALA A 90 -4.69 4.40 -17.93
CA ALA A 90 -3.64 4.11 -18.89
C ALA A 90 -3.92 2.86 -19.75
N TYR A 91 -4.92 2.04 -19.41
CA TYR A 91 -5.24 0.77 -20.09
C TYR A 91 -6.69 0.74 -20.59
N VAL A 92 -7.63 1.19 -19.76
CA VAL A 92 -9.07 1.12 -20.04
C VAL A 92 -9.78 2.45 -19.79
N GLY A 93 -11.02 2.55 -20.28
CA GLY A 93 -11.83 3.74 -20.12
C GLY A 93 -12.31 3.82 -18.68
N VAL A 94 -12.21 5.00 -18.09
CA VAL A 94 -12.68 5.28 -16.74
C VAL A 94 -13.71 6.38 -16.81
N GLU A 95 -14.83 6.16 -16.12
CA GLU A 95 -15.86 7.16 -15.91
C GLU A 95 -15.74 7.69 -14.49
N THR A 96 -15.48 8.98 -14.38
CA THR A 96 -15.29 9.66 -13.10
C THR A 96 -16.54 10.46 -12.76
N GLY A 97 -16.88 10.51 -11.49
CA GLY A 97 -17.99 11.32 -11.03
C GLY A 97 -17.84 11.72 -9.58
N ARG A 98 -18.97 12.17 -9.03
CA ARG A 98 -19.15 12.42 -7.60
C ARG A 98 -20.39 11.70 -7.10
N ASP A 99 -20.68 11.82 -5.80
CA ASP A 99 -21.95 11.37 -5.25
C ASP A 99 -23.15 11.86 -6.08
N GLY A 100 -24.14 10.99 -6.24
CA GLY A 100 -25.32 11.25 -7.09
C GLY A 100 -25.09 11.13 -8.60
N SER A 101 -23.85 10.95 -9.07
CA SER A 101 -23.58 10.63 -10.48
C SER A 101 -23.80 9.15 -10.78
N GLY A 102 -24.05 8.81 -12.04
CA GLY A 102 -24.12 7.41 -12.48
C GLY A 102 -22.83 6.61 -12.22
N ALA A 103 -21.68 7.27 -12.11
CA ALA A 103 -20.41 6.61 -11.79
C ALA A 103 -20.30 6.18 -10.31
N ALA A 104 -21.10 6.78 -9.42
CA ALA A 104 -20.99 6.54 -7.99
C ALA A 104 -21.28 5.10 -7.59
N MET A 105 -22.32 4.50 -8.16
CA MET A 105 -22.84 3.14 -7.89
C MET A 105 -23.19 2.82 -6.43
N VAL A 106 -22.65 3.56 -5.46
CA VAL A 106 -22.89 3.49 -4.02
C VAL A 106 -23.04 4.93 -3.54
N SER A 107 -24.18 5.23 -2.91
CA SER A 107 -24.49 6.57 -2.40
C SER A 107 -23.87 6.82 -1.03
N ALA A 108 -23.63 8.09 -0.68
CA ALA A 108 -23.18 8.47 0.66
C ALA A 108 -24.13 7.99 1.77
N VAL A 109 -25.44 7.96 1.50
CA VAL A 109 -26.45 7.45 2.44
C VAL A 109 -26.26 5.97 2.71
N GLU A 110 -25.92 5.16 1.70
CA GLU A 110 -25.64 3.74 1.91
C GLU A 110 -24.35 3.52 2.71
N LEU A 111 -23.31 4.30 2.46
CA LEU A 111 -22.05 4.23 3.21
C LEU A 111 -22.25 4.54 4.69
N ALA A 112 -23.14 5.48 5.03
CA ALA A 112 -23.41 5.91 6.41
C ALA A 112 -24.22 4.90 7.25
N LYS A 113 -24.77 3.83 6.68
CA LYS A 113 -25.59 2.83 7.41
C LYS A 113 -24.78 1.90 8.33
N GLU A 114 -23.49 2.16 8.54
CA GLU A 114 -22.64 1.35 9.42
C GLU A 114 -22.57 1.97 10.82
N ASP A 115 -23.01 1.20 11.83
CA ASP A 115 -22.79 1.49 13.24
C ASP A 115 -21.33 1.15 13.62
N ALA A 116 -20.37 1.86 13.04
CA ALA A 116 -18.97 1.67 13.38
C ALA A 116 -18.70 2.22 14.80
N PRO A 117 -17.98 1.48 15.68
CA PRO A 117 -17.69 1.92 17.04
C PRO A 117 -16.72 3.12 17.12
N TYR A 118 -16.22 3.59 15.98
CA TYR A 118 -15.38 4.76 15.83
C TYR A 118 -15.79 5.55 14.59
N VAL A 119 -15.79 6.88 14.71
CA VAL A 119 -16.06 7.79 13.58
C VAL A 119 -14.86 7.79 12.66
N VAL A 120 -14.95 7.07 11.54
CA VAL A 120 -13.96 7.17 10.45
C VAL A 120 -14.38 8.29 9.52
N LEU A 121 -13.46 9.20 9.19
CA LEU A 121 -13.75 10.25 8.23
C LEU A 121 -14.00 9.64 6.83
N PRO A 122 -14.89 10.21 6.00
CA PRO A 122 -15.18 9.67 4.67
C PRO A 122 -13.94 9.52 3.77
N ASP A 123 -12.94 10.39 3.94
CA ASP A 123 -11.69 10.38 3.17
C ASP A 123 -10.65 9.37 3.69
N GLU A 124 -10.96 8.68 4.79
CA GLU A 124 -10.10 7.64 5.36
C GLU A 124 -10.46 6.23 4.86
N MET A 125 -11.68 6.06 4.34
CA MET A 125 -12.19 4.77 3.85
C MET A 125 -12.17 4.69 2.33
N LEU A 126 -11.62 3.60 1.82
CA LEU A 126 -11.74 3.23 0.42
C LEU A 126 -12.96 2.33 0.26
N THR A 127 -13.92 2.73 -0.56
CA THR A 127 -14.98 1.84 -1.01
C THR A 127 -14.57 1.19 -2.32
N VAL A 128 -14.62 -0.14 -2.38
CA VAL A 128 -14.49 -0.91 -3.62
C VAL A 128 -15.85 -1.54 -3.94
N PHE A 129 -16.27 -1.47 -5.19
CA PHE A 129 -17.60 -1.94 -5.58
C PHE A 129 -17.60 -2.67 -6.92
N VAL A 130 -18.61 -3.51 -7.10
CA VAL A 130 -19.01 -4.10 -8.38
C VAL A 130 -20.50 -3.88 -8.55
N SER A 131 -20.92 -3.37 -9.71
CA SER A 131 -22.32 -3.16 -10.01
C SER A 131 -23.11 -4.47 -10.00
N ASN A 132 -24.38 -4.39 -9.62
CA ASN A 132 -25.25 -5.56 -9.49
C ASN A 132 -25.49 -6.25 -10.86
N ASP A 133 -25.44 -5.48 -11.95
CA ASP A 133 -25.48 -6.00 -13.33
C ASP A 133 -24.15 -6.61 -13.80
N GLY A 134 -23.08 -6.52 -13.00
CA GLY A 134 -21.76 -7.06 -13.30
C GLY A 134 -20.98 -6.30 -14.38
N VAL A 135 -21.49 -5.16 -14.86
CA VAL A 135 -20.88 -4.41 -15.97
C VAL A 135 -19.69 -3.56 -15.50
N TRP A 136 -19.74 -3.06 -14.27
CA TRP A 136 -18.82 -2.06 -13.75
C TRP A 136 -18.15 -2.51 -12.47
N SER A 137 -16.90 -2.11 -12.31
CA SER A 137 -16.20 -2.09 -11.03
C SER A 137 -15.64 -0.70 -10.79
N GLY A 138 -15.38 -0.38 -9.54
CA GLY A 138 -14.87 0.94 -9.24
C GLY A 138 -14.44 1.13 -7.82
N PHE A 139 -13.97 2.34 -7.58
CA PHE A 139 -13.52 2.80 -6.29
C PHE A 139 -14.17 4.13 -5.96
N ARG A 140 -14.36 4.36 -4.67
CA ARG A 140 -14.87 5.62 -4.12
C ARG A 140 -14.12 5.98 -2.84
N ILE A 141 -13.88 7.28 -2.66
CA ILE A 141 -13.32 7.89 -1.45
C ILE A 141 -14.06 9.20 -1.20
N GLY A 142 -14.67 9.36 -0.03
CA GLY A 142 -15.55 10.50 0.25
C GLY A 142 -16.61 10.69 -0.85
N ASP A 143 -16.56 11.85 -1.50
CA ASP A 143 -17.46 12.19 -2.62
C ASP A 143 -16.92 11.78 -4.00
N ASP A 144 -15.63 11.48 -4.12
CA ASP A 144 -15.01 11.15 -5.39
C ASP A 144 -15.20 9.67 -5.73
N THR A 145 -15.59 9.39 -6.97
CA THR A 145 -15.78 8.03 -7.46
C THR A 145 -15.32 7.88 -8.89
N PHE A 146 -14.86 6.68 -9.24
CA PHE A 146 -14.68 6.29 -10.62
C PHE A 146 -15.07 4.83 -10.84
N ARG A 147 -15.55 4.53 -12.03
CA ARG A 147 -15.85 3.17 -12.49
C ARG A 147 -15.15 2.86 -13.80
N PHE A 148 -14.89 1.58 -14.01
CA PHE A 148 -14.29 1.01 -15.21
C PHE A 148 -14.97 -0.33 -15.50
N ARG A 149 -14.78 -0.85 -16.72
CA ARG A 149 -15.39 -2.13 -17.09
C ARG A 149 -14.92 -3.24 -16.17
N HIS A 150 -15.87 -3.97 -15.59
CA HIS A 150 -15.56 -5.15 -14.78
C HIS A 150 -14.74 -6.15 -15.61
N GLY A 151 -13.81 -6.84 -14.96
CA GLY A 151 -12.86 -7.75 -15.63
C GLY A 151 -11.69 -7.07 -16.35
N ALA A 152 -11.58 -5.73 -16.34
CA ALA A 152 -10.43 -5.05 -16.93
C ALA A 152 -9.11 -5.35 -16.22
N ILE A 153 -9.15 -5.47 -14.89
CA ILE A 153 -8.03 -5.93 -14.07
C ILE A 153 -8.16 -7.44 -13.98
N THR A 154 -7.07 -8.15 -14.25
CA THR A 154 -7.05 -9.63 -14.28
C THR A 154 -6.30 -10.22 -13.10
N ARG A 155 -5.40 -9.43 -12.50
CA ARG A 155 -4.58 -9.81 -11.36
C ARG A 155 -4.16 -8.57 -10.57
N MET A 156 -4.02 -8.75 -9.26
CA MET A 156 -3.52 -7.73 -8.35
C MET A 156 -2.39 -8.31 -7.50
N GLN A 157 -1.33 -7.52 -7.28
CA GLN A 157 -0.24 -7.88 -6.38
C GLN A 157 0.08 -6.72 -5.45
N LEU A 158 0.37 -7.07 -4.19
CA LEU A 158 1.02 -6.18 -3.23
C LEU A 158 2.45 -6.66 -2.99
N THR A 159 3.42 -5.77 -3.19
CA THR A 159 4.83 -6.02 -2.86
C THR A 159 5.25 -5.14 -1.69
N HIS A 160 5.77 -5.76 -0.63
CA HIS A 160 6.51 -5.06 0.43
C HIS A 160 7.95 -4.82 -0.04
N VAL A 161 8.35 -3.55 -0.13
CA VAL A 161 9.70 -3.17 -0.55
C VAL A 161 10.48 -2.80 0.72
N ILE A 162 11.46 -3.62 1.09
CA ILE A 162 12.21 -3.51 2.35
C ILE A 162 13.72 -3.42 2.04
N PRO A 163 14.21 -2.23 1.72
CA PRO A 163 15.62 -2.00 1.38
C PRO A 163 16.47 -1.76 2.63
N VAL A 164 17.77 -2.04 2.52
CA VAL A 164 18.73 -1.85 3.64
C VAL A 164 18.93 -0.37 4.00
N ARG A 165 18.85 0.53 3.01
CA ARG A 165 19.34 1.93 3.15
C ARG A 165 18.25 2.97 3.42
N TRP A 166 16.98 2.61 3.39
CA TRP A 166 15.87 3.51 3.67
C TRP A 166 14.68 2.72 4.19
N LYS A 167 13.65 3.42 4.68
CA LYS A 167 12.55 2.81 5.42
C LYS A 167 11.73 1.78 4.65
N GLY A 168 11.82 1.71 3.33
CA GLY A 168 10.96 0.86 2.52
C GLY A 168 9.54 1.40 2.36
N GLY A 169 8.70 0.65 1.66
CA GLY A 169 7.32 1.03 1.43
C GLY A 169 6.55 -0.06 0.70
N TYR A 170 5.47 0.37 0.03
CA TYR A 170 4.51 -0.55 -0.59
C TYR A 170 4.32 -0.23 -2.06
N MET A 171 4.27 -1.27 -2.87
CA MET A 171 4.01 -1.18 -4.29
C MET A 171 2.83 -2.06 -4.66
N VAL A 172 1.86 -1.49 -5.36
CA VAL A 172 0.71 -2.21 -5.90
C VAL A 172 0.91 -2.38 -7.40
N LYS A 173 0.62 -3.57 -7.93
CA LYS A 173 0.69 -3.88 -9.34
C LYS A 173 -0.63 -4.45 -9.84
N PHE A 174 -1.08 -3.96 -10.99
CA PHE A 174 -2.24 -4.47 -11.72
C PHE A 174 -1.81 -5.06 -13.06
N TRP A 175 -2.48 -6.13 -13.46
CA TRP A 175 -2.41 -6.70 -14.80
C TRP A 175 -3.72 -6.49 -15.55
N PHE A 176 -3.59 -6.40 -16.87
CA PHE A 176 -4.67 -6.13 -17.80
C PHE A 176 -4.53 -7.05 -19.02
N ASP A 177 -5.65 -7.49 -19.58
CA ASP A 177 -5.63 -8.26 -20.85
C ASP A 177 -5.36 -7.41 -22.07
N VAL A 178 -5.48 -6.08 -21.93
CA VAL A 178 -5.20 -5.11 -23.00
C VAL A 178 -3.81 -4.48 -22.80
N PRO A 179 -3.11 -4.13 -23.88
CA PRO A 179 -1.87 -3.36 -23.76
C PRO A 179 -2.16 -1.94 -23.30
N LYS A 180 -1.14 -1.27 -22.75
CA LYS A 180 -1.21 0.14 -22.37
C LYS A 180 -1.64 1.01 -23.56
N ARG A 181 -2.63 1.87 -23.35
CA ARG A 181 -3.09 2.85 -24.34
C ARG A 181 -1.95 3.77 -24.74
N ASN A 182 -1.85 4.07 -26.03
CA ASN A 182 -0.80 4.90 -26.62
C ASN A 182 0.62 4.35 -26.40
N SER A 183 0.77 3.05 -26.12
CA SER A 183 2.05 2.37 -26.31
C SER A 183 2.44 2.50 -27.79
N LYS A 184 3.69 2.91 -28.06
CA LYS A 184 4.23 2.95 -29.43
C LYS A 184 4.61 1.56 -29.95
N ASP A 185 4.63 0.58 -29.06
CA ASP A 185 4.95 -0.80 -29.35
C ASP A 185 3.68 -1.65 -29.26
N ASP A 186 3.45 -2.49 -30.27
CA ASP A 186 2.33 -3.46 -30.33
C ASP A 186 2.37 -4.49 -29.20
N CYS A 187 3.52 -4.62 -28.51
CA CYS A 187 3.73 -5.46 -27.34
C CYS A 187 3.85 -4.64 -26.04
N GLY A 188 3.08 -3.56 -25.92
CA GLY A 188 3.06 -2.71 -24.73
C GLY A 188 2.87 -3.52 -23.43
N PRO A 189 3.44 -3.08 -22.30
CA PRO A 189 3.32 -3.83 -21.05
C PRO A 189 1.85 -4.04 -20.70
N HIS A 190 1.49 -5.27 -20.31
CA HIS A 190 0.16 -5.68 -19.83
C HIS A 190 0.01 -5.49 -18.31
N SER A 191 0.96 -4.78 -17.68
CA SER A 191 0.94 -4.54 -16.26
C SER A 191 1.61 -3.22 -15.92
N THR A 192 1.20 -2.65 -14.80
CA THR A 192 1.74 -1.38 -14.32
C THR A 192 1.67 -1.36 -12.80
N ARG A 193 2.58 -0.60 -12.20
CA ARG A 193 2.78 -0.56 -10.75
C ARG A 193 2.85 0.87 -10.25
N PHE A 194 2.47 1.07 -9.00
CA PHE A 194 2.57 2.36 -8.33
C PHE A 194 2.92 2.19 -6.86
N TYR A 195 3.66 3.15 -6.32
CA TYR A 195 4.04 3.19 -4.91
C TYR A 195 2.97 3.91 -4.09
N LEU A 196 2.66 3.39 -2.90
CA LEU A 196 1.80 4.07 -1.93
C LEU A 196 2.60 5.13 -1.16
N ALA A 197 1.90 6.15 -0.66
CA ALA A 197 2.49 7.20 0.16
C ALA A 197 2.63 6.75 1.63
N ALA A 198 3.34 5.64 1.86
CA ALA A 198 3.57 5.13 3.21
C ALA A 198 4.95 4.46 3.34
N ASP A 199 5.66 4.81 4.41
CA ASP A 199 6.82 4.07 4.87
C ASP A 199 6.39 2.67 5.35
N TYR A 200 7.25 1.68 5.11
CA TYR A 200 7.03 0.31 5.59
C TYR A 200 7.00 0.26 7.13
N SER A 201 6.06 -0.51 7.67
CA SER A 201 6.03 -0.94 9.06
C SER A 201 5.27 -2.27 9.18
N GLY A 202 5.64 -3.13 10.14
CA GLY A 202 4.96 -4.43 10.31
C GLY A 202 3.45 -4.30 10.51
N ARG A 203 3.00 -3.31 11.30
CA ARG A 203 1.57 -3.04 11.52
C ARG A 203 0.83 -2.62 10.24
N ARG A 204 1.41 -1.72 9.44
CA ARG A 204 0.82 -1.30 8.15
C ARG A 204 0.79 -2.44 7.16
N SER A 205 1.84 -3.26 7.15
CA SER A 205 1.99 -4.41 6.27
C SER A 205 0.84 -5.40 6.43
N ARG A 206 0.44 -5.75 7.67
CA ARG A 206 -0.70 -6.64 7.94
C ARG A 206 -2.01 -6.04 7.43
N THR A 207 -2.37 -4.84 7.90
CA THR A 207 -3.64 -4.17 7.50
C THR A 207 -3.73 -3.96 5.99
N LEU A 208 -2.64 -3.52 5.34
CA LEU A 208 -2.65 -3.25 3.91
C LEU A 208 -2.74 -4.53 3.08
N THR A 209 -2.09 -5.61 3.51
CA THR A 209 -2.18 -6.91 2.85
C THR A 209 -3.60 -7.45 2.89
N HIS A 210 -4.21 -7.41 4.08
CA HIS A 210 -5.63 -7.75 4.26
C HIS A 210 -6.53 -6.89 3.37
N ALA A 211 -6.39 -5.56 3.41
CA ALA A 211 -7.19 -4.65 2.57
C ALA A 211 -7.01 -4.91 1.06
N CYS A 212 -5.79 -5.22 0.59
CA CYS A 212 -5.56 -5.55 -0.81
C CYS A 212 -6.19 -6.89 -1.21
N ARG A 213 -6.19 -7.89 -0.31
CA ARG A 213 -6.90 -9.17 -0.51
C ARG A 213 -8.41 -8.93 -0.64
N GLU A 214 -8.97 -8.07 0.20
CA GLU A 214 -10.38 -7.68 0.17
C GLU A 214 -10.75 -6.96 -1.14
N ILE A 215 -9.89 -6.05 -1.62
CA ILE A 215 -10.06 -5.39 -2.93
C ILE A 215 -10.09 -6.44 -4.04
N ALA A 216 -9.11 -7.33 -4.07
CA ALA A 216 -9.03 -8.37 -5.09
C ALA A 216 -10.24 -9.32 -5.06
N SER A 217 -10.72 -9.68 -3.87
CA SER A 217 -11.93 -10.48 -3.68
C SER A 217 -13.17 -9.80 -4.27
N VAL A 218 -13.38 -8.50 -4.00
CA VAL A 218 -14.51 -7.76 -4.58
C VAL A 218 -14.40 -7.66 -6.10
N LEU A 219 -13.19 -7.39 -6.62
CA LEU A 219 -12.94 -7.32 -8.06
C LEU A 219 -13.00 -8.68 -8.74
N GLY A 220 -12.99 -9.79 -8.00
CA GLY A 220 -13.00 -11.15 -8.55
C GLY A 220 -11.69 -11.54 -9.24
N VAL A 221 -10.55 -11.04 -8.77
CA VAL A 221 -9.23 -11.28 -9.37
C VAL A 221 -8.30 -12.04 -8.42
N ALA A 222 -7.30 -12.72 -8.98
CA ALA A 222 -6.25 -13.33 -8.17
C ALA A 222 -5.42 -12.26 -7.44
N PHE A 223 -5.08 -12.53 -6.17
CA PHE A 223 -4.23 -11.71 -5.34
C PHE A 223 -2.92 -12.42 -5.04
N ASP A 224 -1.80 -11.76 -5.33
CA ASP A 224 -0.48 -12.21 -4.87
C ASP A 224 0.12 -11.27 -3.85
N PHE A 225 0.90 -11.88 -2.97
CA PHE A 225 1.74 -11.20 -2.04
C PHE A 225 3.21 -11.46 -2.39
N ASP A 226 4.04 -10.43 -2.35
CA ASP A 226 5.48 -10.53 -2.54
C ASP A 226 6.22 -9.65 -1.53
N LYS A 227 7.44 -10.04 -1.20
CA LYS A 227 8.33 -9.31 -0.29
C LYS A 227 9.70 -9.24 -0.95
N THR A 228 10.13 -8.03 -1.28
CA THR A 228 11.44 -7.78 -1.90
C THR A 228 12.34 -7.03 -0.92
N GLY A 229 13.47 -7.62 -0.58
CA GLY A 229 14.58 -6.95 0.11
C GLY A 229 15.88 -7.09 -0.69
N ASP A 230 16.79 -6.14 -0.49
CA ASP A 230 18.18 -6.31 -0.93
C ASP A 230 18.90 -7.08 0.20
N ASP A 231 19.45 -8.27 -0.11
CA ASP A 231 20.31 -9.05 0.80
C ASP A 231 21.65 -8.34 1.09
#